data_AF-A0A2T5AIB0-F1
#
_entry.id   AF-A0A2T5AIB0-F1
#
_cell.length_a   1.000
_cell.length_b   1.000
_cell.length_c   1.000
_cell.angle_alpha   90.00
_cell.angle_beta   90.00
_cell.angle_gamma   90.00
#
_symmetry.space_group_name_H-M   'P 1'
#
loop_
_entity.id
_entity.type
_entity.pdbx_description
1 polymer ?
#
loop_
_entity_poly.entity_id
_entity_poly.type
_entity_poly.pdbx_seq_one_letter_code
_entity_poly.pdbx_strand_id
1 'polypeptide(L)'
;MEELLKPEELLNRIEVWCNEEVQMQRFPKGSWPLLRKAAISGEFSRSQIQGLTGYQERQARTVLSSLLNVGVLKSDTARGKVRLGFLVDIFERWLPRRYPAVR
;
A
#
# COMPACT_ATOMS: atom_id res chain seq x y z
N MET A 1 -27.61 7.14 1.28
CA MET A 1 -26.97 5.87 1.71
C MET A 1 -26.04 5.38 0.61
N GLU A 2 -24.99 6.14 0.34
CA GLU A 2 -23.97 5.83 -0.70
C GLU A 2 -22.57 6.29 -0.24
N GLU A 3 -22.43 6.70 1.02
CA GLU A 3 -21.16 7.14 1.61
C GLU A 3 -20.23 5.99 1.98
N LEU A 4 -20.61 4.74 1.66
CA LEU A 4 -19.96 3.57 2.24
C LEU A 4 -18.61 3.20 1.60
N LEU A 5 -18.13 3.94 0.60
CA LEU A 5 -16.79 3.78 0.02
C LEU A 5 -16.44 5.03 -0.82
N LYS A 6 -16.20 6.18 -0.18
CA LYS A 6 -15.45 7.24 -0.88
C LYS A 6 -14.00 6.73 -1.06
N PRO A 7 -13.44 6.71 -2.29
CA PRO A 7 -12.07 6.27 -2.51
C PRO A 7 -11.05 6.98 -1.62
N GLU A 8 -11.32 8.22 -1.26
CA GLU A 8 -10.48 9.04 -0.37
C GLU A 8 -10.41 8.50 1.06
N GLU A 9 -11.52 7.97 1.60
CA GLU A 9 -11.51 7.39 2.96
C GLU A 9 -10.68 6.12 3.03
N LEU A 10 -10.74 5.30 1.98
CA LEU A 10 -9.89 4.11 1.87
C LEU A 10 -8.42 4.52 1.81
N LEU A 11 -8.07 5.51 0.98
CA LEU A 11 -6.71 6.02 0.90
C LEU A 11 -6.22 6.55 2.26
N ASN A 12 -7.04 7.31 2.98
CA ASN A 12 -6.71 7.80 4.31
C ASN A 12 -6.46 6.65 5.31
N ARG A 13 -7.28 5.59 5.29
CA ARG A 13 -7.08 4.43 6.16
C ARG A 13 -5.78 3.69 5.83
N ILE A 14 -5.48 3.51 4.55
CA ILE A 14 -4.21 2.90 4.10
C ILE A 14 -3.03 3.78 4.52
N GLU A 15 -3.15 5.10 4.41
CA GLU A 15 -2.11 6.05 4.82
C GLU A 15 -1.83 5.99 6.32
N VAL A 16 -2.89 6.06 7.15
CA VAL A 16 -2.77 5.96 8.62
C VAL A 16 -2.11 4.64 9.00
N TRP A 17 -2.59 3.52 8.47
CA TRP A 17 -1.99 2.21 8.72
C TRP A 17 -0.53 2.14 8.25
N CYS A 18 -0.21 2.63 7.05
CA CYS A 18 1.16 2.66 6.55
C CYS A 18 2.07 3.47 7.49
N ASN A 19 1.59 4.60 8.00
CA ASN A 19 2.34 5.42 8.93
C ASN A 19 2.58 4.69 10.26
N GLU A 20 1.58 3.98 10.80
CA GLU A 20 1.73 3.14 11.99
C GLU A 20 2.79 2.04 11.79
N GLU A 21 2.75 1.31 10.68
CA GLU A 21 3.72 0.25 10.38
C GLU A 21 5.14 0.83 10.16
N VAL A 22 5.26 2.06 9.64
CA VAL A 22 6.55 2.78 9.57
C VAL A 22 7.05 3.15 10.97
N GLN A 23 6.17 3.62 11.86
CA GLN A 23 6.55 3.92 13.26
C GLN A 23 6.99 2.64 14.00
N MET A 24 6.33 1.52 13.73
CA MET A 24 6.70 0.20 14.25
C MET A 24 7.93 -0.42 13.56
N GLN A 25 8.60 0.31 12.66
CA GLN A 25 9.77 -0.15 11.90
C GLN A 25 9.55 -1.40 11.04
N ARG A 26 8.29 -1.74 10.74
CA ARG A 26 7.94 -2.85 9.85
C ARG A 26 8.01 -2.44 8.39
N PHE A 27 7.72 -1.16 8.11
CA PHE A 27 7.90 -0.57 6.79
C PHE A 27 9.00 0.50 6.78
N PRO A 28 9.77 0.59 5.67
CA PRO A 28 10.66 1.71 5.45
C PRO A 28 9.91 3.03 5.29
N LYS A 29 10.56 4.14 5.64
CA LYS A 29 10.11 5.48 5.23
C LYS A 29 9.97 5.54 3.70
N GLY A 30 8.98 6.27 3.21
CA GLY A 30 8.69 6.36 1.77
C GLY A 30 7.84 5.22 1.20
N SER A 31 7.26 4.36 2.06
CA SER A 31 6.36 3.29 1.63
C SER A 31 5.01 3.79 1.11
N TRP A 32 4.47 4.84 1.72
CA TRP A 32 3.15 5.38 1.38
C TRP A 32 2.99 5.77 -0.11
N PRO A 33 3.92 6.52 -0.74
CA PRO A 33 3.80 6.87 -2.16
C PRO A 33 3.63 5.67 -3.10
N LEU A 34 4.27 4.54 -2.81
CA LEU A 34 4.14 3.32 -3.61
C LEU A 34 2.77 2.67 -3.41
N LEU A 35 2.32 2.56 -2.16
CA LEU A 35 1.00 2.01 -1.83
C LEU A 35 -0.12 2.88 -2.43
N ARG A 36 -0.02 4.20 -2.28
CA ARG A 36 -0.95 5.17 -2.86
C ARG A 36 -1.02 5.04 -4.38
N LYS A 37 0.12 4.91 -5.05
CA LYS A 37 0.15 4.76 -6.51
C LYS A 37 -0.54 3.46 -6.95
N ALA A 38 -0.26 2.35 -6.28
CA ALA A 38 -0.94 1.08 -6.58
C ALA A 38 -2.44 1.13 -6.25
N ALA A 39 -2.85 1.79 -5.17
CA ALA A 39 -4.25 1.95 -4.80
C ALA A 39 -5.05 2.77 -5.83
N ILE A 40 -4.46 3.86 -6.35
CA ILE A 40 -5.14 4.76 -7.30
C ILE A 40 -5.09 4.22 -8.73
N SER A 41 -3.93 3.72 -9.17
CA SER A 41 -3.70 3.33 -10.57
C SER A 41 -3.84 1.81 -10.81
N GLY A 42 -4.11 1.03 -9.76
CA GLY A 42 -4.13 -0.43 -9.79
C GLY A 42 -2.72 -1.05 -9.82
N GLU A 43 -1.83 -0.49 -10.63
CA GLU A 43 -0.47 -0.98 -10.81
C GLU A 43 0.50 0.14 -11.24
N PHE A 44 1.80 -0.10 -11.08
CA PHE A 44 2.87 0.79 -11.56
C PHE A 44 4.12 0.04 -11.99
N SER A 45 4.92 0.65 -12.86
CA SER A 45 6.22 0.12 -13.29
C SER A 45 7.29 0.36 -12.24
N ARG A 46 8.22 -0.59 -12.07
CA ARG A 46 9.39 -0.45 -11.20
C ARG A 46 10.27 0.76 -11.56
N SER A 47 10.24 1.24 -12.80
CA SER A 47 10.95 2.47 -13.19
C SER A 47 10.41 3.73 -12.51
N GLN A 48 9.16 3.71 -12.04
CA GLN A 48 8.51 4.86 -11.42
C GLN A 48 8.90 5.04 -9.94
N ILE A 49 9.53 4.05 -9.31
CA ILE A 49 9.77 4.05 -7.86
C ILE A 49 10.60 5.25 -7.39
N GLN A 50 11.60 5.66 -8.16
CA GLN A 50 12.46 6.79 -7.80
C GLN A 50 11.66 8.09 -7.74
N GLY A 51 10.84 8.34 -8.77
CA GLY A 51 9.98 9.52 -8.85
C GLY A 51 8.87 9.50 -7.80
N LEU A 52 8.34 8.32 -7.46
CA LEU A 52 7.29 8.18 -6.43
C LEU A 52 7.83 8.40 -5.02
N THR A 53 8.99 7.83 -4.67
CA THR A 53 9.55 7.95 -3.32
C THR A 53 10.39 9.20 -3.12
N GLY A 54 10.82 9.87 -4.20
CA GLY A 54 11.80 10.97 -4.16
C GLY A 54 13.20 10.50 -3.74
N TYR A 55 13.45 9.19 -3.74
CA TYR A 55 14.73 8.61 -3.32
C TYR A 55 15.58 8.22 -4.53
N GLN A 56 16.89 8.22 -4.29
CA GLN A 56 17.85 7.64 -5.21
C GLN A 56 17.61 6.14 -5.40
N GLU A 57 18.05 5.64 -6.54
CA GLU A 57 17.70 4.32 -7.04
C GLU A 57 17.88 3.17 -6.04
N ARG A 58 19.02 3.15 -5.32
CA ARG A 58 19.29 2.13 -4.31
C ARG A 58 18.24 2.13 -3.20
N GLN A 59 17.94 3.30 -2.64
CA GLN A 59 16.99 3.42 -1.54
C GLN A 59 15.56 3.14 -2.00
N ALA A 60 15.16 3.63 -3.19
CA ALA A 60 13.85 3.35 -3.76
C ALA A 60 13.62 1.84 -3.99
N ARG A 61 14.65 1.13 -4.47
CA ARG A 61 14.64 -0.34 -4.58
C ARG A 61 14.51 -1.03 -3.23
N THR A 62 15.22 -0.56 -2.20
CA THR A 62 15.09 -1.13 -0.84
C THR A 62 13.66 -1.00 -0.31
N VAL A 63 13.03 0.17 -0.48
CA VAL A 63 11.63 0.39 -0.08
C VAL A 63 10.71 -0.59 -0.81
N LEU A 64 10.81 -0.68 -2.14
CA LEU A 64 9.99 -1.59 -2.92
C LEU A 64 10.20 -3.05 -2.49
N SER A 65 11.45 -3.51 -2.36
CA SER A 65 11.77 -4.89 -1.98
C SER A 65 11.22 -5.25 -0.60
N SER A 66 11.29 -4.33 0.36
CA SER A 66 10.71 -4.55 1.69
C SER A 66 9.20 -4.76 1.63
N LEU A 67 8.48 -3.93 0.86
CA LEU A 67 7.03 -4.06 0.68
C LEU A 67 6.63 -5.32 -0.10
N LEU A 68 7.43 -5.74 -1.08
CA LEU A 68 7.23 -7.01 -1.80
C LEU A 68 7.45 -8.21 -0.86
N ASN A 69 8.47 -8.16 0.00
CA ASN A 69 8.78 -9.25 0.93
C ASN A 69 7.68 -9.43 1.98
N VAL A 70 7.09 -8.34 2.47
CA VAL A 70 5.94 -8.42 3.39
C VAL A 70 4.65 -8.83 2.65
N GLY A 71 4.62 -8.73 1.32
CA GLY A 71 3.49 -9.17 0.49
C GLY A 71 2.36 -8.15 0.37
N VAL A 72 2.57 -6.92 0.88
CA VAL A 72 1.66 -5.76 0.73
C VAL A 72 1.71 -5.16 -0.67
N LEU A 73 2.81 -5.38 -1.38
CA LEU A 73 2.90 -5.21 -2.82
C LEU A 73 3.21 -6.58 -3.44
N LYS A 74 2.74 -6.80 -4.67
CA LYS A 74 3.02 -8.00 -5.45
C LYS A 74 3.39 -7.66 -6.89
N SER A 75 4.13 -8.56 -7.51
CA SER A 75 4.57 -8.49 -8.91
C SER A 75 4.64 -9.92 -9.43
N ASP A 76 3.93 -10.22 -10.53
CA ASP A 76 3.81 -11.59 -11.02
C ASP A 76 5.11 -12.10 -11.69
N THR A 77 6.00 -11.18 -12.10
CA THR A 77 7.33 -11.51 -12.62
C THR A 77 8.41 -10.61 -12.03
N ALA A 78 9.68 -10.97 -12.21
CA ALA A 78 10.82 -10.20 -11.70
C ALA A 78 10.88 -8.75 -12.23
N ARG A 79 10.39 -8.53 -13.47
CA ARG A 79 10.30 -7.21 -14.11
C ARG A 79 8.85 -6.73 -14.29
N GLY A 80 7.90 -7.44 -13.67
CA GLY A 80 6.48 -7.18 -13.79
C GLY A 80 6.08 -5.85 -13.17
N LYS A 81 4.88 -5.42 -13.53
CA LYS A 81 4.21 -4.31 -12.87
C LYS A 81 3.91 -4.68 -11.42
N VAL A 82 3.93 -3.68 -10.57
CA VAL A 82 3.73 -3.80 -9.13
C VAL A 82 2.32 -3.34 -8.81
N ARG A 83 1.58 -4.15 -8.05
CA ARG A 83 0.20 -3.91 -7.62
C ARG A 83 0.04 -4.15 -6.13
N LEU A 84 -1.08 -3.71 -5.55
CA LEU A 84 -1.41 -4.02 -4.17
C LEU A 84 -1.51 -5.54 -3.97
N GLY A 85 -0.85 -6.02 -2.93
CA GLY A 85 -1.04 -7.37 -2.43
C GLY A 85 -2.21 -7.39 -1.47
N PHE A 86 -3.26 -8.10 -1.85
CA PHE A 86 -4.42 -8.30 -1.00
C PHE A 86 -4.14 -9.46 -0.04
N LEU A 87 -3.61 -9.14 1.14
CA LEU A 87 -3.53 -10.08 2.26
C LEU A 87 -4.84 -10.02 3.04
N VAL A 88 -5.42 -11.18 3.35
CA VAL A 88 -6.72 -11.29 4.04
C VAL A 88 -6.68 -10.54 5.38
N ASP A 89 -5.55 -10.57 6.08
CA ASP A 89 -5.35 -9.90 7.38
C ASP A 89 -5.39 -8.36 7.30
N ILE A 90 -5.10 -7.81 6.13
CA ILE A 90 -5.07 -6.35 5.90
C ILE A 90 -6.47 -5.81 5.61
N PHE A 91 -7.32 -6.63 5.00
CA PHE A 91 -8.69 -6.25 4.66
C PHE A 91 -9.52 -5.89 5.89
N GLU A 92 -9.36 -6.60 7.02
CA GLU A 92 -10.08 -6.29 8.27
C GLU A 92 -9.71 -4.92 8.85
N ARG A 93 -8.51 -4.42 8.54
CA ARG A 93 -8.01 -3.13 9.03
C ARG A 93 -8.26 -1.97 8.05
N TRP A 94 -8.29 -2.24 6.75
CA TRP A 94 -8.54 -1.21 5.72
C TRP A 94 -10.02 -1.01 5.42
N LEU A 95 -10.83 -2.05 5.52
CA LEU A 95 -12.27 -1.93 5.37
C LEU A 95 -12.89 -1.39 6.66
N PRO A 96 -13.90 -0.49 6.57
CA PRO A 96 -14.68 -0.17 7.74
C PRO A 96 -15.31 -1.48 8.21
N ARG A 97 -15.20 -1.80 9.52
CA ARG A 97 -15.80 -3.00 10.14
C ARG A 97 -17.18 -3.24 9.52
N ARG A 98 -17.26 -4.17 8.57
CA ARG A 98 -18.51 -4.66 8.00
C ARG A 98 -19.09 -5.61 9.02
N TYR A 99 -19.68 -5.07 10.08
CA TYR A 99 -20.86 -5.62 10.71
C TYR A 99 -21.55 -4.46 11.43
N PRO A 100 -22.80 -4.11 11.09
CA PRO A 100 -23.64 -3.58 12.15
C PRO A 100 -23.62 -4.63 13.27
N ALA A 101 -23.43 -4.19 14.51
CA ALA A 101 -23.81 -5.02 15.63
C ALA A 101 -25.29 -5.36 15.40
N VAL A 102 -25.58 -6.55 14.89
CA VAL A 102 -26.92 -7.12 15.02
C VAL A 102 -27.00 -7.56 16.48
N ARG A 103 -27.27 -6.58 17.35
CA ARG A 103 -28.20 -6.69 18.47
C ARG A 103 -28.43 -5.35 19.12
#